data_AF-A0A2W6DV80-F1
#
_entry.id   AF-A0A2W6DV80-F1
#
_cell.length_a   1.000
_cell.length_b   1.000
_cell.length_c   1.000
_cell.angle_alpha   90.00
_cell.angle_beta   90.00
_cell.angle_gamma   90.00
#
_symmetry.space_group_name_H-M   'P 1'
#
loop_
_entity.id
_entity.type
_entity.pdbx_description
1 polymer ?
#
loop_
_entity_poly.entity_id
_entity_poly.type
_entity_poly.pdbx_seq_one_letter_code
_entity_poly.pdbx_strand_id
1 'polypeptide(L)' 'MAMQFYASPEQIMRDRSEYARKGIARGRSVVVLTYAGGVLFVAENPSSALHKVSEIYDR' A
#
# COMPACT_ATOMS: atom_id res chain seq x y z
N MET A 1 16.71 -25.21 -8.77
CA MET A 1 16.82 -24.50 -10.06
C MET A 1 17.25 -23.08 -9.78
N ALA A 2 18.47 -22.70 -10.17
CA ALA A 2 18.87 -21.30 -10.14
C ALA A 2 18.00 -20.55 -11.15
N MET A 3 17.24 -19.54 -10.69
CA MET A 3 16.50 -18.66 -11.57
C MET A 3 17.52 -17.95 -12.47
N GLN A 4 17.56 -18.32 -13.75
CA GLN A 4 18.36 -17.58 -14.72
C GLN A 4 17.69 -16.21 -14.90
N PHE A 5 18.28 -15.21 -14.28
CA PHE A 5 17.89 -13.84 -14.50
C PHE A 5 18.44 -13.41 -15.87
N TYR A 6 17.57 -13.30 -16.87
CA TYR A 6 17.89 -12.71 -18.18
C TYR A 6 18.04 -11.17 -18.11
N ALA A 7 18.17 -10.63 -16.91
CA ALA A 7 18.22 -9.22 -16.60
C ALA A 7 19.19 -8.98 -15.45
N SER A 8 19.81 -7.81 -15.45
CA SER A 8 20.68 -7.37 -14.34
C SER A 8 19.90 -7.27 -13.02
N PRO A 9 20.56 -7.44 -11.86
CA PRO A 9 19.96 -7.18 -10.55
C PRO A 9 19.25 -5.82 -10.46
N GLU A 10 19.82 -4.77 -11.06
CA GLU A 10 19.25 -3.42 -11.09
C GLU A 10 17.92 -3.38 -11.85
N GLN A 11 17.83 -4.07 -12.99
CA GLN A 11 16.60 -4.18 -13.76
C GLN A 11 15.51 -4.92 -12.96
N ILE A 12 15.86 -6.00 -12.27
CA ILE A 12 14.90 -6.74 -11.45
C ILE A 12 14.36 -5.88 -10.31
N MET A 13 15.21 -5.09 -9.65
CA MET A 13 14.78 -4.17 -8.60
C MET A 13 13.85 -3.09 -9.16
N ARG A 14 14.17 -2.55 -10.34
CA ARG A 14 13.33 -1.56 -11.02
C ARG A 14 11.98 -2.13 -11.39
N ASP A 15 11.93 -3.33 -11.95
CA ASP A 15 10.68 -3.98 -12.37
C ASP A 15 9.79 -4.29 -11.18
N ARG A 16 10.37 -4.77 -10.06
CA ARG A 16 9.62 -4.98 -8.80
C ARG A 16 9.06 -3.67 -8.24
N SER A 17 9.86 -2.61 -8.27
CA SER A 17 9.43 -1.28 -7.81
C SER A 17 8.27 -0.74 -8.67
N GLU A 18 8.39 -0.81 -9.99
CA GLU A 18 7.34 -0.36 -10.91
C GLU A 18 6.07 -1.21 -10.81
N TYR A 19 6.20 -2.52 -10.63
CA TYR A 19 5.07 -3.40 -10.40
C TYR A 19 4.29 -2.99 -9.13
N ALA A 20 4.99 -2.78 -8.01
CA ALA A 20 4.38 -2.35 -6.76
C ALA A 20 3.75 -0.95 -6.89
N ARG A 21 4.46 0.01 -7.48
CA ARG A 21 3.98 1.39 -7.68
C ARG A 21 2.70 1.42 -8.53
N LYS A 22 2.67 0.70 -9.65
CA LYS A 22 1.48 0.60 -10.51
C LYS A 22 0.33 -0.12 -9.79
N GLY A 23 0.63 -1.11 -8.95
CA GLY A 23 -0.35 -1.75 -8.07
C GLY A 23 -1.01 -0.76 -7.12
N ILE A 24 -0.21 -0.01 -6.35
CA ILE A 24 -0.68 0.98 -5.38
C ILE A 24 -1.46 2.11 -6.08
N ALA A 25 -0.96 2.61 -7.21
CA ALA A 25 -1.60 3.72 -7.95
C ALA A 25 -2.98 3.38 -8.52
N ARG A 26 -3.30 2.09 -8.71
CA ARG A 26 -4.64 1.64 -9.14
C ARG A 26 -5.62 1.49 -7.98
N GLY A 27 -5.13 1.46 -6.73
CA GLY A 27 -5.96 1.35 -5.54
C GLY A 27 -6.70 2.65 -5.21
N ARG A 28 -7.77 2.54 -4.42
CA ARG A 28 -8.48 3.71 -3.88
C ARG A 28 -7.67 4.38 -2.77
N SER A 29 -7.68 5.70 -2.73
CA SER A 29 -6.89 6.51 -1.80
C SER A 29 -7.36 6.36 -0.34
N VAL A 30 -6.43 6.68 0.57
CA VAL A 30 -6.65 6.80 2.01
C VAL A 30 -5.89 8.04 2.48
N VAL A 31 -6.49 8.82 3.36
CA VAL A 31 -5.89 10.00 3.99
C VAL A 31 -5.89 9.81 5.50
N VAL A 32 -4.77 10.17 6.13
CA VAL A 32 -4.61 10.19 7.58
C VAL A 32 -4.14 11.57 7.97
N LEU A 33 -4.80 12.20 8.94
CA LEU A 33 -4.48 13.55 9.39
C LEU A 33 -4.61 13.68 10.90
N THR A 34 -3.87 14.62 11.47
CA THR A 34 -3.99 15.00 12.88
C THR A 34 -5.03 16.10 13.05
N TYR A 35 -5.75 16.08 14.17
CA TYR A 35 -6.71 17.11 14.55
C TYR A 35 -6.74 17.25 16.08
N ALA A 36 -7.48 18.23 16.61
CA ALA A 36 -7.51 18.52 18.05
C ALA A 36 -7.89 17.32 18.94
N GLY A 37 -8.65 16.35 18.40
CA GLY A 37 -9.05 15.13 19.10
C GLY A 37 -8.18 13.90 18.85
N GLY A 38 -7.06 14.03 18.11
CA GLY A 38 -6.14 12.92 17.82
C GLY A 38 -5.85 12.73 16.33
N VAL A 39 -6.05 11.51 15.81
CA VAL A 39 -5.79 11.14 14.40
C VAL A 39 -7.08 10.69 13.74
N LEU A 40 -7.38 11.23 12.57
CA LEU A 40 -8.54 10.86 11.75
C LEU A 40 -8.09 10.04 10.54
N PHE A 41 -8.76 8.91 10.31
CA PHE A 41 -8.59 8.05 9.14
C PHE A 41 -9.78 8.20 8.19
N VAL A 42 -9.52 8.56 6.95
CA VAL A 42 -10.53 8.66 5.89
C VAL A 42 -10.14 7.75 4.74
N ALA A 43 -10.93 6.70 4.48
CA ALA A 43 -10.66 5.73 3.43
C ALA A 43 -11.82 5.65 2.44
N GLU A 44 -11.53 5.77 1.15
CA GLU A 44 -12.52 5.45 0.13
C GLU A 44 -12.69 3.93 0.04
N ASN A 45 -13.84 3.45 0.51
CA ASN A 45 -14.16 2.03 0.60
C ASN A 45 -15.66 1.78 0.39
N PRO A 46 -16.07 1.07 -0.68
CA PRO A 46 -17.48 0.75 -0.92
C PRO A 46 -17.97 -0.42 -0.05
N SER A 47 -17.05 -1.20 0.54
CA SER A 47 -17.40 -2.35 1.36
C SER A 47 -17.63 -1.95 2.81
N SER A 48 -18.70 -2.47 3.40
CA SER A 48 -18.96 -2.39 4.85
C SER A 48 -18.38 -3.57 5.64
N ALA A 49 -17.93 -4.64 4.96
CA ALA A 49 -17.41 -5.85 5.60
C ALA A 49 -15.88 -5.99 5.50
N LEU A 50 -15.26 -5.47 4.43
CA LEU A 50 -13.82 -5.50 4.23
C LEU A 50 -13.24 -4.14 4.62
N HIS A 51 -12.61 -4.05 5.79
CA HIS A 51 -12.09 -2.80 6.31
C HIS A 51 -10.67 -2.51 5.81
N LYS A 52 -10.41 -1.24 5.46
CA LYS A 52 -9.06 -0.73 5.11
C LYS A 52 -8.34 -0.08 6.29
N VAL A 53 -9.03 0.07 7.42
CA VAL A 53 -8.53 0.70 8.65
C VAL A 53 -8.81 -0.28 9.78
N SER A 54 -7.82 -0.54 10.61
CA SER A 54 -7.96 -1.36 11.81
C SER A 54 -7.21 -0.72 12.97
N GLU A 55 -7.68 -0.99 14.18
CA GLU A 55 -6.86 -0.82 15.37
C GLU A 55 -5.67 -1.78 15.31
N ILE A 56 -4.50 -1.30 15.71
CA ILE A 56 -3.30 -2.13 15.86
C ILE A 56 -3.11 -2.45 17.34
N TYR A 57 -3.21 -1.42 18.18
CA TYR A 57 -3.08 -1.52 19.63
C TYR A 57 -3.58 -0.25 20.31
N ASP A 58 -3.85 -0.34 21.61
CA ASP A 58 -4.44 0.68 22.47
C ASP A 58 -3.54 1.92 22.65
N ARG A 59 -2.24 1.80 22.32
CA ARG A 59 -1.21 2.82 22.54
C ARG A 59 -0.14 2.82 21.46
#